data_AF-A0A1M6FXU6-F1
#
_entry.id   AF-A0A1M6FXU6-F1
#
_cell.length_a   1.000
_cell.length_b   1.000
_cell.length_c   1.000
_cell.angle_alpha   90.00
_cell.angle_beta   90.00
_cell.angle_gamma   90.00
#
_symmetry.space_group_name_H-M   'P 1'
#
loop_
_entity.id
_entity.type
_entity.pdbx_description
1 polymer ?
#
loop_
_entity_poly.entity_id
_entity_poly.type
_entity_poly.pdbx_seq_one_letter_code
_entity_poly.pdbx_strand_id
1 'polypeptide(L)'
;MAFFSQLIKDFSWLAKAFSQPKKDSSKKEDLIDFDTMYDGVDKLGIRGYKMTHLEACKKIWHDYVPKSGQSNCVQGELLRQLEALRGEAQDNGNINWDDDFEFFCDFIRKTLLESGIFDDAVKSKLDGCLNIIKSRGKYAYSYNHGQISDDTVNPMLFAYVYDDLYDYIADAIAIYDKSKGGPVPYAGEPSMLN
;
A
#
# COMPACT_ATOMS: atom_id res chain seq x y z
N MET A 1 47.33 -10.50 -48.40
CA MET A 1 46.47 -11.19 -47.42
C MET A 1 46.91 -10.84 -45.99
N ALA A 2 46.70 -9.60 -45.56
CA ALA A 2 47.18 -9.12 -44.26
C ALA A 2 46.20 -8.11 -43.62
N PHE A 3 44.89 -8.25 -43.90
CA PHE A 3 43.86 -7.35 -43.35
C PHE A 3 42.74 -8.07 -42.60
N PHE A 4 42.67 -9.41 -42.65
CA PHE A 4 41.66 -10.19 -41.91
C PHE A 4 42.16 -10.76 -40.57
N SER A 5 43.47 -10.77 -40.33
CA SER A 5 44.06 -11.31 -39.08
C SER A 5 44.11 -10.31 -37.93
N GLN A 6 43.95 -9.00 -38.19
CA GLN A 6 44.00 -7.98 -37.13
C GLN A 6 42.60 -7.73 -36.52
N LEU A 7 41.51 -7.99 -37.27
CA LEU A 7 40.14 -7.78 -36.81
C LEU A 7 39.67 -8.77 -35.72
N ILE A 8 40.31 -9.93 -35.61
CA ILE A 8 39.92 -10.99 -34.65
C ILE A 8 40.62 -10.82 -33.28
N LYS A 9 41.75 -10.12 -33.22
CA LYS A 9 42.47 -9.89 -31.94
C LYS A 9 41.82 -8.78 -31.10
N ASP A 10 41.23 -7.79 -31.75
CA ASP A 10 40.68 -6.60 -31.08
C ASP A 10 39.29 -6.82 -30.45
N PHE A 11 38.66 -7.97 -30.69
CA PHE A 11 37.36 -8.33 -30.10
C PHE A 11 37.45 -9.43 -29.02
N SER A 12 38.65 -9.91 -28.67
CA SER A 12 38.80 -10.91 -27.60
C SER A 12 38.39 -10.36 -26.22
N TRP A 13 38.52 -9.05 -25.99
CA TRP A 13 37.97 -8.40 -24.80
C TRP A 13 36.44 -8.39 -24.81
N LEU A 14 35.80 -8.26 -25.98
CA LEU A 14 34.35 -8.23 -26.12
C LEU A 14 33.72 -9.59 -25.82
N ALA A 15 34.35 -10.69 -26.22
CA ALA A 15 33.93 -12.05 -25.82
C ALA A 15 34.02 -12.28 -24.30
N LYS A 16 35.02 -11.67 -23.63
CA LYS A 16 35.15 -11.69 -22.15
C LYS A 16 34.12 -10.79 -21.46
N ALA A 17 33.75 -9.66 -22.09
CA ALA A 17 32.76 -8.73 -21.55
C ALA A 17 31.30 -9.24 -21.67
N PHE A 18 31.01 -10.13 -22.63
CA PHE A 18 29.69 -10.75 -22.82
C PHE A 18 29.56 -12.16 -22.21
N SER A 19 30.65 -12.76 -21.75
CA SER A 19 30.60 -13.95 -20.90
C SER A 19 30.14 -13.55 -19.50
N GLN A 20 28.83 -13.36 -19.32
CA GLN A 20 28.21 -13.28 -18.01
C GLN A 20 28.71 -14.46 -17.15
N PRO A 21 29.22 -14.25 -15.93
CA PRO A 21 29.57 -15.35 -15.07
C PRO A 21 28.33 -16.23 -14.91
N LYS A 22 28.45 -17.52 -15.25
CA LYS A 22 27.38 -18.49 -14.96
C LYS A 22 27.15 -18.44 -13.46
N LYS A 23 25.95 -18.02 -13.06
CA LYS A 23 25.51 -17.97 -11.67
C LYS A 23 25.67 -19.39 -11.11
N ASP A 24 26.64 -19.57 -10.22
CA ASP A 24 26.92 -20.84 -9.56
C ASP A 24 25.70 -21.18 -8.69
N SER A 25 24.97 -22.23 -9.07
CA SER A 25 23.68 -22.58 -8.47
C SER A 25 23.82 -23.27 -7.10
N SER A 26 24.94 -23.08 -6.42
CA SER A 26 25.31 -23.81 -5.19
C SER A 26 25.54 -22.95 -3.95
N LYS A 27 25.26 -21.64 -4.00
CA LYS A 27 25.21 -20.79 -2.81
C LYS A 27 23.78 -20.37 -2.52
N LYS A 28 23.23 -20.81 -1.38
CA LYS A 28 22.10 -20.18 -0.72
C LYS A 28 22.56 -18.80 -0.23
N GLU A 29 22.62 -17.84 -1.13
CA GLU A 29 22.63 -16.43 -0.78
C GLU A 29 21.15 -16.01 -0.73
N ASP A 30 20.67 -15.84 0.49
CA ASP A 30 19.35 -15.30 0.80
C ASP A 30 19.23 -13.92 0.12
N LEU A 31 18.38 -13.83 -0.90
CA LEU A 31 18.14 -12.59 -1.63
C LEU A 31 16.71 -12.17 -1.37
N ILE A 32 16.51 -11.37 -0.32
CA ILE A 32 15.27 -10.63 -0.12
C ILE A 32 14.95 -9.89 -1.42
N ASP A 33 13.87 -10.29 -2.08
CA ASP A 33 13.42 -9.65 -3.32
C ASP A 33 12.61 -8.40 -2.95
N PHE A 34 13.31 -7.27 -2.84
CA PHE A 34 12.72 -5.98 -2.53
C PHE A 34 11.68 -5.52 -3.54
N ASP A 35 11.69 -6.06 -4.77
CA ASP A 35 10.69 -5.69 -5.78
C ASP A 35 9.31 -6.29 -5.47
N THR A 36 9.25 -7.43 -4.77
CA THR A 36 7.97 -8.06 -4.37
C THR A 36 7.12 -7.20 -3.44
N MET A 37 7.73 -6.20 -2.79
CA MET A 37 7.01 -5.19 -2.02
C MET A 37 6.07 -4.36 -2.92
N TYR A 38 6.46 -4.11 -4.17
CA TYR A 38 5.72 -3.29 -5.13
C TYR A 38 4.75 -4.07 -6.01
N ASP A 39 4.84 -5.41 -6.07
CA ASP A 39 3.99 -6.26 -6.91
C ASP A 39 2.50 -5.90 -6.89
N GLY A 40 1.98 -5.59 -5.69
CA GLY A 40 0.60 -5.19 -5.52
C GLY A 40 0.27 -3.88 -6.24
N VAL A 41 1.03 -2.82 -5.97
CA VAL A 41 0.80 -1.49 -6.59
C VAL A 41 1.13 -1.45 -8.07
N ASP A 42 2.10 -2.25 -8.52
CA ASP A 42 2.44 -2.40 -9.93
C ASP A 42 1.30 -3.07 -10.70
N LYS A 43 0.70 -4.14 -10.15
CA LYS A 43 -0.47 -4.80 -10.75
C LYS A 43 -1.69 -3.88 -10.81
N LEU A 44 -1.84 -2.98 -9.85
CA LEU A 44 -2.90 -1.97 -9.84
C LEU A 44 -2.60 -0.77 -10.77
N GLY A 45 -1.36 -0.65 -11.25
CA GLY A 45 -0.93 0.48 -12.08
C GLY A 45 -0.99 1.82 -11.35
N ILE A 46 -0.67 1.81 -10.05
CA ILE A 46 -0.69 3.01 -9.19
C ILE A 46 0.65 3.28 -8.52
N ARG A 47 1.71 2.55 -8.86
CA ARG A 47 3.04 2.80 -8.27
C ARG A 47 3.46 4.25 -8.47
N GLY A 48 3.79 4.92 -7.37
CA GLY A 48 4.18 6.34 -7.37
C GLY A 48 3.02 7.30 -7.66
N TYR A 49 1.77 6.86 -7.51
CA TYR A 49 0.61 7.75 -7.50
C TYR A 49 0.81 8.86 -6.48
N LYS A 50 0.42 10.09 -6.85
CA LYS A 50 0.49 11.26 -5.98
C LYS A 50 -0.90 11.84 -5.85
N MET A 51 -1.31 12.09 -4.62
CA MET A 51 -2.61 12.70 -4.30
C MET A 51 -2.82 13.99 -5.09
N THR A 52 -4.00 14.13 -5.70
CA THR A 52 -4.39 15.30 -6.51
C THR A 52 -5.39 16.20 -5.78
N HIS A 53 -6.03 15.72 -4.73
CA HIS A 53 -7.04 16.42 -3.93
C HIS A 53 -6.54 16.80 -2.52
N LEU A 54 -5.24 17.07 -2.36
CA LEU A 54 -4.61 17.40 -1.07
C LEU A 54 -5.39 18.47 -0.27
N GLU A 55 -5.80 19.57 -0.91
CA GLU A 55 -6.51 20.66 -0.22
C GLU A 55 -7.91 20.25 0.23
N ALA A 56 -8.58 19.34 -0.49
CA ALA A 56 -9.85 18.78 -0.06
C ALA A 56 -9.65 17.86 1.16
N CYS A 57 -8.63 17.00 1.14
CA CYS A 57 -8.27 16.16 2.29
C CYS A 57 -7.91 16.99 3.53
N LYS A 58 -7.12 18.07 3.37
CA LYS A 58 -6.81 19.00 4.47
C LYS A 58 -8.07 19.64 5.04
N LYS A 59 -9.03 20.01 4.20
CA LYS A 59 -10.31 20.57 4.65
C LYS A 59 -11.12 19.54 5.43
N ILE A 60 -11.23 18.30 4.94
CA ILE A 60 -11.88 17.20 5.66
C ILE A 60 -11.20 16.98 7.02
N TRP A 61 -9.87 16.93 7.04
CA TRP A 61 -9.10 16.77 8.27
C TRP A 61 -9.39 17.88 9.28
N HIS A 62 -9.31 19.13 8.83
CA HIS A 62 -9.51 20.29 9.70
C HIS A 62 -10.96 20.41 10.22
N ASP A 63 -11.95 20.17 9.35
CA ASP A 63 -13.34 20.47 9.67
C ASP A 63 -14.06 19.28 10.33
N TYR A 64 -13.66 18.04 9.99
CA TYR A 64 -14.44 16.84 10.33
C TYR A 64 -13.68 15.82 11.19
N VAL A 65 -12.34 15.88 11.26
CA VAL A 65 -11.58 14.94 12.10
C VAL A 65 -11.39 15.56 13.49
N PRO A 66 -11.93 14.95 14.56
CA PRO A 66 -11.72 15.45 15.91
C PRO A 66 -10.27 15.22 16.35
N LYS A 67 -9.82 15.98 17.35
CA LYS A 67 -8.49 15.78 17.95
C LYS A 67 -8.31 14.38 18.56
N SER A 68 -9.41 13.75 18.97
CA SER A 68 -9.44 12.43 19.60
C SER A 68 -10.79 11.77 19.40
N GLY A 69 -10.82 10.44 19.31
CA GLY A 69 -12.03 9.66 19.14
C GLY A 69 -12.54 9.62 17.70
N GLN A 70 -13.75 9.09 17.53
CA GLN A 70 -14.40 8.94 16.24
C GLN A 70 -14.96 10.27 15.73
N SER A 71 -14.95 10.47 14.41
CA SER A 71 -15.64 11.62 13.80
C SER A 71 -17.15 11.50 13.96
N ASN A 72 -17.86 12.63 13.94
CA ASN A 72 -19.32 12.64 13.88
C ASN A 72 -19.86 12.53 12.45
N CYS A 73 -18.99 12.49 11.43
CA CYS A 73 -19.39 12.33 10.05
C CYS A 73 -18.53 11.30 9.31
N VAL A 74 -19.11 10.72 8.26
CA VAL A 74 -18.49 9.64 7.48
C VAL A 74 -17.19 10.12 6.84
N GLN A 75 -17.15 11.34 6.31
CA GLN A 75 -15.96 11.87 5.65
C GLN A 75 -14.77 12.01 6.58
N GLY A 76 -15.00 12.56 7.78
CA GLY A 76 -13.97 12.66 8.81
C GLY A 76 -13.52 11.28 9.25
N GLU A 77 -14.45 10.35 9.46
CA GLU A 77 -14.09 9.00 9.91
C GLU A 77 -13.29 8.22 8.86
N LEU A 78 -13.67 8.31 7.58
CA LEU A 78 -12.92 7.70 6.48
C LEU A 78 -11.45 8.18 6.47
N LEU A 79 -11.24 9.50 6.56
CA LEU A 79 -9.90 10.06 6.52
C LEU A 79 -9.11 9.75 7.80
N ARG A 80 -9.75 9.82 8.97
CA ARG A 80 -9.14 9.46 10.27
C ARG A 80 -8.63 8.01 10.25
N GLN A 81 -9.46 7.08 9.79
CA GLN A 81 -9.13 5.65 9.71
C GLN A 81 -8.05 5.37 8.66
N LEU A 82 -8.09 6.04 7.50
CA LEU A 82 -7.05 5.92 6.50
C LEU A 82 -5.69 6.39 7.03
N GLU A 83 -5.64 7.53 7.71
CA GLU A 83 -4.39 8.05 8.29
C GLU A 83 -3.91 7.20 9.48
N ALA A 84 -4.81 6.57 10.23
CA ALA A 84 -4.44 5.57 11.23
C ALA A 84 -3.77 4.34 10.58
N LEU A 85 -4.33 3.83 9.47
CA LEU A 85 -3.71 2.74 8.70
C LEU A 85 -2.34 3.16 8.13
N ARG A 86 -2.23 4.39 7.62
CA ARG A 86 -0.96 4.95 7.13
C ARG A 86 0.09 4.99 8.23
N GLY A 87 -0.24 5.57 9.39
CA GLY A 87 0.65 5.66 10.53
C GLY A 87 1.06 4.29 11.08
N GLU A 88 0.13 3.35 11.19
CA GLU A 88 0.44 1.99 11.66
C GLU A 88 1.43 1.27 10.72
N ALA A 89 1.28 1.41 9.41
CA ALA A 89 2.23 0.84 8.47
C ALA A 89 3.58 1.57 8.45
N GLN A 90 3.57 2.90 8.39
CA GLN A 90 4.78 3.72 8.17
C GLN A 90 5.60 3.91 9.44
N ASP A 91 4.95 4.14 10.58
CA ASP A 91 5.62 4.46 11.84
C ASP A 91 5.87 3.20 12.68
N ASN A 92 4.93 2.25 12.66
CA ASN A 92 4.95 1.08 13.54
C ASN A 92 5.25 -0.23 12.82
N GLY A 93 5.31 -0.24 11.47
CA GLY A 93 5.54 -1.46 10.69
C GLY A 93 4.46 -2.52 10.89
N ASN A 94 3.22 -2.12 11.20
CA ASN A 94 2.08 -2.97 11.55
C ASN A 94 2.26 -3.84 12.82
N ILE A 95 3.14 -3.44 13.75
CA ILE A 95 3.35 -4.23 14.98
C ILE A 95 2.11 -4.25 15.89
N ASN A 96 1.30 -3.18 15.88
CA ASN A 96 0.09 -3.04 16.68
C ASN A 96 -1.17 -3.43 15.90
N TRP A 97 -1.03 -4.06 14.74
CA TRP A 97 -2.19 -4.46 13.94
C TRP A 97 -3.15 -5.35 14.75
N ASP A 98 -4.45 -5.08 14.66
CA ASP A 98 -5.52 -5.77 15.38
C ASP A 98 -6.85 -5.69 14.59
N ASP A 99 -7.94 -6.09 15.24
CA ASP A 99 -9.28 -6.13 14.66
C ASP A 99 -9.82 -4.73 14.29
N ASP A 100 -9.36 -3.66 14.96
CA ASP A 100 -9.81 -2.29 14.66
C ASP A 100 -9.25 -1.84 13.30
N PHE A 101 -7.99 -2.15 13.01
CA PHE A 101 -7.41 -1.86 11.68
C PHE A 101 -8.05 -2.70 10.57
N GLU A 102 -8.46 -3.94 10.87
CA GLU A 102 -9.25 -4.74 9.95
C GLU A 102 -10.61 -4.12 9.64
N PHE A 103 -11.28 -3.59 10.68
CA PHE A 103 -12.53 -2.87 10.55
C PHE A 103 -12.35 -1.57 9.76
N PHE A 104 -11.28 -0.80 9.97
CA PHE A 104 -10.99 0.42 9.19
C PHE A 104 -10.94 0.12 7.70
N CYS A 105 -10.24 -0.95 7.32
CA CYS A 105 -10.18 -1.40 5.93
C CYS A 105 -11.57 -1.75 5.37
N ASP A 106 -12.41 -2.45 6.15
CA ASP A 106 -13.75 -2.87 5.70
C ASP A 106 -14.73 -1.70 5.64
N PHE A 107 -14.67 -0.77 6.59
CA PHE A 107 -15.50 0.43 6.61
C PHE A 107 -15.20 1.34 5.42
N ILE A 108 -13.92 1.61 5.15
CA ILE A 108 -13.49 2.39 3.98
C ILE A 108 -13.93 1.69 2.69
N ARG A 109 -13.70 0.38 2.58
CA ARG A 109 -14.09 -0.43 1.41
C ARG A 109 -15.58 -0.32 1.15
N LYS A 110 -16.39 -0.70 2.13
CA LYS A 110 -17.85 -0.71 2.01
C LYS A 110 -18.37 0.67 1.61
N THR A 111 -17.94 1.70 2.33
CA THR A 111 -18.42 3.06 2.11
C THR A 111 -18.09 3.58 0.72
N LEU A 112 -16.85 3.41 0.25
CA LEU A 112 -16.45 3.91 -1.06
C LEU A 112 -17.03 3.06 -2.20
N LEU A 113 -16.98 1.73 -2.11
CA LEU A 113 -17.42 0.83 -3.19
C LEU A 113 -18.95 0.80 -3.38
N GLU A 114 -19.71 0.95 -2.29
CA GLU A 114 -21.19 0.98 -2.32
C GLU A 114 -21.75 2.40 -2.54
N SER A 115 -20.90 3.43 -2.59
CA SER A 115 -21.32 4.83 -2.73
C SER A 115 -22.07 5.16 -4.02
N GLY A 116 -21.92 4.34 -5.06
CA GLY A 116 -22.44 4.59 -6.42
C GLY A 116 -21.69 5.67 -7.22
N ILE A 117 -20.56 6.18 -6.72
CA ILE A 117 -19.83 7.31 -7.32
C ILE A 117 -18.77 6.85 -8.34
N PHE A 118 -18.13 5.72 -8.05
CA PHE A 118 -16.97 5.23 -8.80
C PHE A 118 -17.37 4.20 -9.85
N ASP A 119 -16.64 4.18 -10.97
CA ASP A 119 -16.73 3.12 -11.96
C ASP A 119 -15.99 1.84 -11.50
N ASP A 120 -16.17 0.75 -12.23
CA ASP A 120 -15.59 -0.56 -11.87
C ASP A 120 -14.04 -0.54 -11.89
N ALA A 121 -13.43 0.31 -12.72
CA ALA A 121 -11.98 0.41 -12.80
C ALA A 121 -11.40 1.06 -11.53
N VAL A 122 -12.02 2.15 -11.05
CA VAL A 122 -11.65 2.80 -9.79
C VAL A 122 -11.97 1.90 -8.61
N LYS A 123 -13.15 1.25 -8.60
CA LYS A 123 -13.52 0.30 -7.55
C LYS A 123 -12.53 -0.85 -7.41
N SER A 124 -12.11 -1.44 -8.52
CA SER A 124 -11.12 -2.53 -8.54
C SER A 124 -9.79 -2.08 -7.93
N LYS A 125 -9.33 -0.87 -8.23
CA LYS A 125 -8.11 -0.31 -7.64
C LYS A 125 -8.26 -0.04 -6.15
N LEU A 126 -9.38 0.57 -5.72
CA LEU A 126 -9.66 0.81 -4.30
C LEU A 126 -9.70 -0.50 -3.49
N ASP A 127 -10.39 -1.51 -4.02
CA ASP A 127 -10.45 -2.83 -3.38
C ASP A 127 -9.05 -3.45 -3.30
N GLY A 128 -8.27 -3.36 -4.37
CA GLY A 128 -6.87 -3.77 -4.42
C GLY A 128 -6.00 -3.09 -3.36
N CYS A 129 -6.09 -1.77 -3.22
CA CYS A 129 -5.33 -1.02 -2.22
C CYS A 129 -5.65 -1.51 -0.80
N LEU A 130 -6.94 -1.62 -0.47
CA LEU A 130 -7.41 -2.04 0.84
C LEU A 130 -7.08 -3.52 1.12
N ASN A 131 -7.09 -4.38 0.10
CA ASN A 131 -6.62 -5.76 0.20
C ASN A 131 -5.12 -5.82 0.53
N ILE A 132 -4.30 -5.00 -0.13
CA ILE A 132 -2.86 -4.94 0.15
C ILE A 132 -2.65 -4.52 1.61
N ILE A 133 -3.20 -3.38 2.03
CA ILE A 133 -3.06 -2.88 3.42
C ILE A 133 -3.47 -3.97 4.44
N LYS A 134 -4.69 -4.52 4.29
CA LYS A 134 -5.22 -5.53 5.21
C LYS A 134 -4.38 -6.82 5.22
N SER A 135 -3.91 -7.28 4.07
CA SER A 135 -3.09 -8.51 3.98
C SER A 135 -1.73 -8.35 4.65
N ARG A 136 -1.11 -7.16 4.54
CA ARG A 136 0.16 -6.83 5.19
C ARG A 136 0.00 -6.79 6.71
N GLY A 137 -1.04 -6.09 7.17
CA GLY A 137 -1.41 -6.07 8.58
C GLY A 137 -1.63 -7.46 9.18
N LYS A 138 -2.43 -8.30 8.51
CA LYS A 138 -2.63 -9.71 8.89
C LYS A 138 -1.35 -10.52 8.94
N TYR A 139 -0.44 -10.29 7.99
CA TYR A 139 0.84 -10.97 7.97
C TYR A 139 1.70 -10.60 9.18
N ALA A 140 1.79 -9.30 9.49
CA ALA A 140 2.46 -8.80 10.69
C ALA A 140 1.83 -9.35 11.97
N TYR A 141 0.51 -9.31 12.09
CA TYR A 141 -0.22 -9.92 13.21
C TYR A 141 0.13 -11.40 13.39
N SER A 142 0.08 -12.17 12.30
CA SER A 142 0.36 -13.62 12.32
C SER A 142 1.78 -13.91 12.82
N TYR A 143 2.77 -13.13 12.38
CA TYR A 143 4.14 -13.25 12.86
C TYR A 143 4.27 -12.87 14.35
N ASN A 144 3.72 -11.74 14.76
CA ASN A 144 3.80 -11.25 16.14
C ASN A 144 3.13 -12.19 17.15
N HIS A 145 2.17 -13.00 16.70
CA HIS A 145 1.48 -14.00 17.50
C HIS A 145 2.04 -15.42 17.34
N GLY A 146 3.24 -15.57 16.74
CA GLY A 146 3.96 -16.84 16.63
C GLY A 146 3.34 -17.83 15.64
N GLN A 147 2.43 -17.38 14.78
CA GLN A 147 1.82 -18.21 13.73
C GLN A 147 2.74 -18.35 12.51
N ILE A 148 3.69 -17.43 12.35
CA ILE A 148 4.78 -17.48 11.36
C ILE A 148 6.10 -17.52 12.15
N SER A 149 6.97 -18.47 11.82
CA SER A 149 8.29 -18.61 12.44
C SER A 149 9.35 -17.74 11.78
N ASP A 150 10.42 -17.41 12.49
CA ASP A 150 11.59 -16.70 11.95
C ASP A 150 12.21 -17.37 10.70
N ASP A 151 12.12 -18.70 10.59
CA ASP A 151 12.64 -19.46 9.45
C ASP A 151 11.83 -19.29 8.15
N THR A 152 10.58 -18.82 8.26
CA THR A 152 9.63 -18.75 7.12
C THR A 152 9.09 -17.34 6.88
N VAL A 153 9.44 -16.39 7.73
CA VAL A 153 9.00 -15.01 7.61
C VAL A 153 9.59 -14.33 6.37
N ASN A 154 8.77 -13.53 5.71
CA ASN A 154 9.16 -12.66 4.61
C ASN A 154 8.90 -11.20 5.05
N PRO A 155 9.96 -10.46 5.44
CA PRO A 155 9.82 -9.09 5.91
C PRO A 155 9.17 -8.12 4.91
N MET A 156 9.23 -8.41 3.60
CA MET A 156 8.59 -7.60 2.56
C MET A 156 7.05 -7.64 2.61
N LEU A 157 6.49 -8.54 3.43
CA LEU A 157 5.05 -8.68 3.60
C LEU A 157 4.52 -8.02 4.89
N PHE A 158 5.36 -7.39 5.72
CA PHE A 158 4.90 -6.78 6.98
C PHE A 158 4.08 -5.51 6.80
N ALA A 159 4.58 -4.57 6.01
CA ALA A 159 3.95 -3.28 5.81
C ALA A 159 4.16 -2.77 4.39
N TYR A 160 3.19 -2.03 3.88
CA TYR A 160 3.37 -1.21 2.69
C TYR A 160 3.51 0.25 3.14
N VAL A 161 4.72 0.80 2.99
CA VAL A 161 5.11 2.08 3.62
C VAL A 161 5.09 3.28 2.67
N TYR A 162 4.87 3.08 1.37
CA TYR A 162 4.83 4.20 0.43
C TYR A 162 3.45 4.84 0.35
N ASP A 163 3.42 6.11 -0.01
CA ASP A 163 2.19 6.92 0.02
C ASP A 163 1.20 6.57 -1.09
N ASP A 164 1.60 5.93 -2.18
CA ASP A 164 0.77 5.77 -3.37
C ASP A 164 -0.58 5.05 -3.13
N LEU A 165 -0.61 3.99 -2.30
CA LEU A 165 -1.84 3.34 -1.85
C LEU A 165 -2.75 4.31 -1.08
N TYR A 166 -2.19 5.01 -0.11
CA TYR A 166 -2.92 5.87 0.80
C TYR A 166 -3.41 7.13 0.07
N ASP A 167 -2.59 7.72 -0.79
CA ASP A 167 -2.91 8.85 -1.63
C ASP A 167 -4.03 8.54 -2.62
N TYR A 168 -4.05 7.32 -3.18
CA TYR A 168 -5.13 6.88 -4.07
C TYR A 168 -6.47 6.77 -3.32
N ILE A 169 -6.45 6.20 -2.11
CA ILE A 169 -7.66 6.11 -1.27
C ILE A 169 -8.09 7.50 -0.78
N ALA A 170 -7.15 8.36 -0.39
CA ALA A 170 -7.42 9.73 0.06
C ALA A 170 -8.13 10.56 -1.02
N ASP A 171 -7.68 10.46 -2.27
CA ASP A 171 -8.34 11.11 -3.40
C ASP A 171 -9.78 10.60 -3.60
N ALA A 172 -10.02 9.30 -3.42
CA ALA A 172 -11.38 8.77 -3.45
C ALA A 172 -12.25 9.31 -2.29
N ILE A 173 -11.69 9.48 -1.08
CA ILE A 173 -12.40 10.12 0.04
C ILE A 173 -12.76 11.58 -0.29
N ALA A 174 -11.85 12.32 -0.90
CA ALA A 174 -12.11 13.69 -1.34
C ALA A 174 -13.22 13.77 -2.42
N ILE A 175 -13.20 12.85 -3.39
CA ILE A 175 -14.25 12.74 -4.41
C ILE A 175 -15.60 12.38 -3.76
N TYR A 176 -15.58 11.47 -2.78
CA TYR A 176 -16.77 11.12 -2.00
C TYR A 176 -17.34 12.35 -1.29
N ASP A 177 -16.54 13.12 -0.55
CA ASP A 177 -16.98 14.33 0.14
C ASP A 177 -17.66 15.32 -0.81
N LYS A 178 -16.99 15.60 -1.95
CA LYS A 178 -17.52 16.50 -2.97
C LYS A 178 -18.88 16.04 -3.52
N SER A 179 -19.09 14.73 -3.68
CA SER A 179 -20.35 14.17 -4.17
C SER A 179 -21.51 14.35 -3.20
N LYS A 180 -21.24 14.39 -1.88
CA LYS A 180 -22.26 14.50 -0.83
C LYS A 180 -22.65 15.95 -0.57
N GLY A 181 -21.74 16.90 -0.82
CA GLY A 181 -22.01 18.33 -0.67
C GLY A 181 -22.17 18.79 0.78
N GLY A 182 -21.82 17.94 1.75
CA GLY A 182 -21.93 18.22 3.19
C GLY A 182 -21.66 16.97 4.05
N PRO A 183 -21.48 17.13 5.37
CA PRO A 183 -21.15 16.02 6.26
C PRO A 183 -22.30 15.01 6.33
N VAL A 184 -22.00 13.74 6.06
CA VAL A 184 -22.94 12.63 6.25
C VAL A 184 -22.83 12.16 7.70
N PRO A 185 -23.92 12.16 8.50
CA PRO A 185 -23.85 11.72 9.89
C PRO A 185 -23.27 10.32 10.04
N TYR A 186 -22.37 10.15 11.00
CA TYR A 186 -21.81 8.86 11.39
C TYR A 186 -22.16 8.57 12.84
N ALA A 187 -22.80 7.41 13.08
CA ALA A 187 -23.27 7.02 14.41
C ALA A 187 -22.16 6.42 15.30
N GLY A 188 -20.96 6.22 14.74
CA GLY A 188 -19.86 5.54 15.40
C GLY A 188 -19.98 4.02 15.35
N GLU A 189 -18.85 3.33 15.43
CA GLU A 189 -18.79 1.91 15.78
C GLU A 189 -18.78 1.80 17.31
N PRO A 190 -19.84 1.22 17.94
CA PRO A 190 -19.98 1.23 19.39
C PRO A 190 -18.83 0.55 20.13
N SER A 191 -18.20 -0.46 19.52
CA SER A 191 -17.07 -1.18 20.10
C SER A 191 -15.78 -0.34 20.17
N MET A 192 -15.71 0.76 19.43
CA MET A 192 -14.56 1.70 19.39
C MET A 192 -14.86 3.02 20.10
N LEU A 193 -15.92 3.07 20.91
CA LEU A 193 -16.22 4.22 21.78
C LEU A 193 -15.42 4.06 23.08
N ASN A 194 -14.29 4.76 23.15
CA ASN A 194 -13.47 4.84 24.37
C ASN A 194 -14.23 5.51 25.53
#